data_AF-A0AAW5L3X6-F1
#
_entry.id   AF-A0AAW5L3X6-F1
#
_cell.length_a   1.000
_cell.length_b   1.000
_cell.length_c   1.000
_cell.angle_alpha   90.00
_cell.angle_beta   90.00
_cell.angle_gamma   90.00
#
_symmetry.space_group_name_H-M   'P 1'
#
loop_
_entity.id
_entity.type
_entity.pdbx_description
1 polymer ?
#
loop_
_entity_poly.entity_id
_entity_poly.type
_entity_poly.pdbx_seq_one_letter_code
_entity_poly.pdbx_strand_id
1 'polypeptide(L)'
;YEAREKVLFDEQAKLAHAREVGIEEGMEKGKQVGKEEGLQEGIAKGMEKGKIQLIQGMHKNGMDIEDIAKFTNMELSDIRHILGQ
;
A
#
# COMPACT_ATOMS: atom_id res chain seq x y z
N TYR A 1 42.19 18.87 34.42
CA TYR A 1 42.34 18.07 33.19
C TYR A 1 41.09 17.20 32.98
N GLU A 2 40.64 16.49 34.03
CA GLU A 2 39.48 15.57 34.02
C GLU A 2 38.12 16.18 33.63
N ALA A 3 37.82 17.43 34.01
CA ALA A 3 36.52 18.03 33.73
C ALA A 3 36.25 18.28 32.22
N ARG A 4 37.29 18.51 31.42
CA ARG A 4 37.16 18.69 29.96
C ARG A 4 36.96 17.36 29.24
N GLU A 5 37.63 16.31 29.72
CA GLU A 5 37.47 14.95 29.22
C GLU A 5 36.04 14.44 29.44
N LYS A 6 35.48 14.65 30.64
CA LYS A 6 34.11 14.24 30.95
C LYS A 6 33.05 14.90 30.06
N VAL A 7 33.21 16.19 29.75
CA VAL A 7 32.26 16.92 28.89
C VAL A 7 32.30 16.40 27.46
N LEU A 8 33.49 16.10 26.94
CA LEU A 8 33.66 15.50 25.61
C LEU A 8 32.99 14.11 25.52
N PHE A 9 33.12 13.28 26.56
CA PHE A 9 32.45 11.98 26.62
C PHE A 9 30.93 12.11 26.69
N ASP A 10 30.41 13.00 27.54
CA ASP A 10 28.97 13.25 27.66
C ASP A 10 28.37 13.79 26.34
N GLU A 11 29.13 14.60 25.59
CA GLU A 11 28.71 15.14 24.29
C GLU A 11 28.76 14.08 23.18
N GLN A 12 29.80 13.25 23.13
CA GLN A 12 29.88 12.11 22.20
C GLN A 12 28.77 11.10 22.46
N ALA A 13 28.46 10.80 23.73
CA ALA A 13 27.38 9.90 24.09
C ALA A 13 26.02 10.45 23.65
N LYS A 14 25.76 11.75 23.84
CA LYS A 14 24.53 12.41 23.36
C LYS A 14 24.40 12.34 21.84
N LEU A 15 25.48 12.60 21.10
CA LEU A 15 25.49 12.52 19.63
C LEU A 15 25.26 11.10 19.13
N ALA A 16 25.90 10.11 19.75
CA ALA A 16 25.69 8.70 19.42
C ALA A 16 24.24 8.27 19.66
N HIS A 17 23.69 8.64 20.82
CA HIS A 17 22.29 8.36 21.16
C HIS A 17 21.32 9.05 20.20
N ALA A 18 21.53 10.33 19.87
CA ALA A 18 20.69 11.03 18.91
C ALA A 18 20.72 10.38 17.52
N ARG A 19 21.89 9.89 17.10
CA ARG A 19 22.04 9.16 15.82
C ARG A 19 21.34 7.81 15.85
N GLU A 20 21.47 7.06 16.95
CA GLU A 20 20.81 5.76 17.12
C GLU A 20 19.29 5.92 17.09
N VAL A 21 18.74 6.85 17.88
CA VAL A 21 17.30 7.17 17.87
C VAL A 21 16.85 7.63 16.49
N GLY A 22 17.61 8.47 15.80
CA GLY A 22 17.26 8.91 14.45
C GLY A 22 17.22 7.77 13.43
N ILE A 23 18.11 6.78 13.55
CA ILE A 23 18.11 5.59 12.69
C ILE A 23 16.91 4.70 13.03
N GLU A 24 16.66 4.45 14.31
CA GLU A 24 15.55 3.63 14.78
C GLU A 24 14.20 4.23 14.34
N GLU A 25 13.97 5.52 14.60
CA GLU A 25 12.78 6.22 14.15
C GLU A 25 12.64 6.20 12.63
N GLY A 26 13.73 6.39 11.89
CA GLY A 26 13.73 6.33 10.43
C GLY A 26 13.33 4.96 9.91
N MET A 27 13.84 3.90 10.54
CA MET A 27 13.53 2.52 10.20
C MET A 27 12.07 2.15 10.54
N GLU A 28 11.58 2.57 11.71
CA GLU A 28 10.20 2.35 12.11
C GLU A 28 9.22 3.08 11.19
N LYS A 29 9.47 4.36 10.91
CA LYS A 29 8.65 5.16 9.98
C LYS A 29 8.66 4.53 8.59
N GLY A 30 9.83 4.15 8.06
CA GLY A 30 9.95 3.50 6.76
C GLY A 30 9.18 2.19 6.68
N LYS A 31 9.24 1.36 7.72
CA LYS A 31 8.50 0.10 7.80
C LYS A 31 6.99 0.31 7.87
N GLN A 32 6.53 1.30 8.63
CA GLN A 32 5.10 1.62 8.73
C GLN A 32 4.55 2.11 7.40
N VAL A 33 5.20 3.09 6.77
CA VAL A 33 4.80 3.64 5.48
C VAL A 33 4.79 2.56 4.41
N GLY A 34 5.88 1.79 4.28
CA GLY A 34 5.95 0.71 3.28
C GLY A 34 4.90 -0.38 3.47
N LYS A 35 4.52 -0.70 4.72
CA LYS A 35 3.45 -1.65 5.01
C LYS A 35 2.08 -1.09 4.62
N GLU A 36 1.81 0.17 4.92
CA GLU A 36 0.54 0.81 4.60
C GLU A 36 0.35 0.95 3.09
N GLU A 37 1.35 1.47 2.37
CA GLU A 37 1.33 1.59 0.91
C GLU A 37 1.17 0.23 0.25
N GLY A 38 1.96 -0.77 0.66
CA GLY A 38 1.87 -2.12 0.11
C GLY A 38 0.51 -2.78 0.35
N LEU A 39 -0.11 -2.54 1.51
CA LEU A 39 -1.44 -3.05 1.81
C LEU A 39 -2.51 -2.35 0.95
N GLN A 40 -2.48 -1.03 0.84
CA GLN A 40 -3.43 -0.26 0.03
C GLN A 40 -3.35 -0.67 -1.45
N GLU A 41 -2.14 -0.74 -2.01
CA GLU A 41 -1.92 -1.21 -3.38
C GLU A 41 -2.41 -2.65 -3.58
N GLY A 42 -2.15 -3.53 -2.61
CA GLY A 42 -2.59 -4.92 -2.64
C GLY A 42 -4.11 -5.05 -2.65
N ILE A 43 -4.80 -4.30 -1.81
CA ILE A 43 -6.27 -4.26 -1.74
C ILE A 43 -6.85 -3.73 -3.05
N ALA A 44 -6.32 -2.61 -3.57
CA ALA A 44 -6.79 -2.02 -4.81
C ALA A 44 -6.64 -2.99 -6.00
N LYS A 45 -5.45 -3.56 -6.19
CA LYS A 45 -5.17 -4.56 -7.24
C LYS A 45 -6.03 -5.82 -7.07
N GLY A 46 -6.25 -6.26 -5.84
CA GLY A 46 -7.10 -7.41 -5.53
C GLY A 46 -8.56 -7.18 -5.88
N MET A 47 -9.10 -6.00 -5.52
CA MET A 47 -10.47 -5.61 -5.83
C MET A 47 -10.70 -5.48 -7.34
N GLU A 48 -9.76 -4.86 -8.06
CA GLU A 48 -9.83 -4.73 -9.52
C GLU A 48 -9.81 -6.09 -10.21
N LYS A 49 -8.87 -6.97 -9.85
CA LYS A 49 -8.83 -8.35 -10.36
C LYS A 49 -10.12 -9.13 -10.05
N GLY A 50 -10.68 -8.96 -8.85
CA GLY A 50 -11.94 -9.59 -8.46
C GLY A 50 -13.12 -9.12 -9.33
N LYS A 51 -13.21 -7.81 -9.61
CA LYS A 51 -14.23 -7.25 -10.52
C LYS A 51 -14.11 -7.83 -11.93
N ILE A 52 -12.89 -7.89 -12.48
CA ILE A 52 -12.64 -8.44 -13.80
C ILE A 52 -13.06 -9.91 -13.86
N GLN A 53 -12.64 -10.72 -12.88
CA GLN A 53 -13.00 -12.14 -12.82
C GLN A 53 -14.50 -12.36 -12.69
N LEU A 54 -15.19 -11.53 -11.89
CA LEU A 54 -16.64 -11.59 -11.74
C LEU A 54 -17.35 -11.34 -13.06
N ILE A 55 -17.00 -10.24 -13.75
CA ILE A 55 -17.60 -9.86 -15.04
C ILE A 55 -17.34 -10.93 -16.11
N GLN A 56 -16.09 -11.39 -16.22
CA GLN A 56 -15.74 -12.46 -17.15
C GLN A 56 -16.48 -13.76 -16.83
N GLY A 57 -16.66 -14.09 -15.55
CA GLY A 57 -17.41 -15.25 -15.10
C GLY A 57 -18.90 -15.15 -15.44
N MET A 58 -19.52 -14.00 -15.19
CA MET A 58 -20.92 -13.75 -15.54
C MET A 58 -21.15 -13.85 -17.06
N HIS A 59 -20.30 -13.21 -17.85
CA HIS A 59 -20.38 -13.26 -19.31
C HIS A 59 -20.16 -14.68 -19.86
N LYS A 60 -19.21 -15.44 -19.30
CA LYS A 60 -18.98 -16.84 -19.67
C LYS A 60 -20.17 -17.75 -19.34
N ASN A 61 -20.96 -17.41 -18.33
CA ASN A 61 -22.19 -18.13 -17.99
C ASN A 61 -23.40 -17.69 -18.85
N GLY A 62 -23.20 -16.87 -19.88
CA GLY A 62 -24.24 -16.45 -20.81
C GLY A 62 -25.10 -15.30 -20.30
N MET A 63 -24.64 -14.55 -19.29
CA MET A 63 -25.31 -13.31 -18.85
C MET A 63 -24.97 -12.18 -19.82
N ASP A 64 -26.00 -11.46 -20.28
CA ASP A 64 -25.83 -10.29 -21.14
C ASP A 64 -25.17 -9.13 -20.40
N ILE A 65 -24.42 -8.32 -21.15
CA ILE A 65 -23.68 -7.15 -20.62
C ILE A 65 -24.63 -6.18 -19.89
N GLU A 66 -25.87 -6.04 -20.37
CA GLU A 66 -26.90 -5.21 -19.74
C GLU A 66 -27.32 -5.72 -18.37
N ASP A 67 -27.42 -7.03 -18.19
CA ASP A 67 -27.77 -7.62 -16.90
C ASP A 67 -26.57 -7.62 -15.96
N ILE A 68 -25.37 -7.88 -16.46
CA ILE A 68 -24.12 -7.73 -15.69
C ILE A 68 -24.04 -6.31 -15.13
N ALA A 69 -24.29 -5.28 -15.93
CA ALA A 69 -24.28 -3.88 -15.50
C ALA A 69 -25.27 -3.61 -14.35
N LYS A 70 -26.48 -4.16 -14.43
CA LYS A 70 -27.49 -4.04 -13.37
C LYS A 70 -27.04 -4.75 -12.08
N PHE A 71 -26.44 -5.94 -12.17
CA PHE A 71 -26.04 -6.71 -11.00
C PHE A 71 -24.77 -6.21 -10.33
N THR A 72 -23.80 -5.73 -11.11
CA THR A 72 -22.53 -5.20 -10.59
C THR A 72 -22.60 -3.70 -10.29
N ASN A 73 -23.70 -3.05 -10.70
CA ASN A 73 -23.90 -1.60 -10.63
C ASN A 73 -22.73 -0.84 -11.28
N MET A 74 -22.34 -1.30 -12.47
CA MET A 74 -21.25 -0.76 -13.29
C MET A 74 -21.77 -0.30 -14.65
N GLU A 75 -21.06 0.65 -15.26
CA GLU A 75 -21.40 1.13 -16.60
C GLU A 75 -21.13 0.07 -17.66
N LEU A 76 -21.97 0.05 -18.71
CA LEU A 76 -21.77 -0.84 -19.87
C LEU A 76 -20.40 -0.60 -20.52
N SER A 77 -19.94 0.65 -20.54
CA SER A 77 -18.62 1.01 -21.07
C SER A 77 -17.49 0.34 -20.30
N ASP A 78 -17.57 0.32 -18.96
CA ASP A 78 -16.54 -0.30 -18.12
C ASP A 78 -16.52 -1.81 -18.31
N ILE A 79 -17.71 -2.44 -18.40
CA ILE A 79 -17.83 -3.87 -18.65
C ILE A 79 -17.28 -4.25 -20.02
N ARG A 80 -17.61 -3.47 -21.07
CA ARG A 80 -17.06 -3.68 -22.42
C ARG A 80 -15.55 -3.53 -22.45
N HIS A 81 -15.01 -2.52 -21.76
CA HIS A 81 -13.57 -2.33 -21.62
C HIS A 81 -12.90 -3.55 -20.97
N ILE A 82 -13.50 -4.10 -19.91
CA ILE A 82 -13.02 -5.29 -19.21
C ILE A 82 -13.10 -6.55 -20.08
N LEU A 83 -14.13 -6.67 -20.91
CA LEU A 83 -14.32 -7.79 -21.84
C LEU A 83 -13.54 -7.62 -23.16
N GLY A 84 -12.93 -6.46 -23.40
CA GLY A 84 -12.19 -6.16 -24.62
C GLY A 84 -13.08 -6.03 -25.87
N GLN A 85 -14.32 -5.55 -25.69
CA GLN A 85 -15.33 -5.38 -26.73
C GLN A 85 -15.59 -3.93 -27.11
#